data_AF-A0A7R9Y716-F1
#
_entry.id   AF-A0A7R9Y716-F1
#
_cell.length_a   1.000
_cell.length_b   1.000
_cell.length_c   1.000
_cell.angle_alpha   90.00
_cell.angle_beta   90.00
_cell.angle_gamma   90.00
#
_symmetry.space_group_name_H-M   'P 1'
#
loop_
_entity.id
_entity.type
_entity.pdbx_description
1 polymer ?
#
loop_
_entity_poly.entity_id
_entity_poly.type
_entity_poly.pdbx_seq_one_letter_code
_entity_poly.pdbx_strand_id
1 'polypeptide(L)'
;GLIDAFVPFQPLRRTDLAELAQRRLEVRRLLELDRFALSWEDSVPDWLAGRAEYEYVGGWAIEGAKEIDTIISRHVTRALREWARSKALPERERHPQHRGLSLGATLRGAAP
;
A
#
# COMPACT_ATOMS: atom_id res chain seq x y z
N GLY A 1 17.79 -34.46 33.28
CA GLY A 1 16.88 -33.51 32.62
C GLY A 1 17.03 -33.74 31.14
N LEU A 2 15.95 -34.02 30.43
CA LEU A 2 16.03 -34.31 29.00
C LEU A 2 15.25 -33.24 28.25
N ILE A 3 15.98 -32.45 27.47
CA ILE A 3 15.42 -31.74 26.34
C ILE A 3 15.24 -32.79 25.25
N ASP A 4 14.00 -33.03 24.82
CA ASP A 4 13.68 -34.04 23.79
C ASP A 4 14.17 -33.64 22.40
N ALA A 5 14.22 -32.33 22.11
CA ALA A 5 14.79 -31.79 20.88
C ALA A 5 15.24 -30.33 21.04
N PHE A 6 16.39 -30.01 20.45
CA PHE A 6 16.85 -28.63 20.26
C PHE A 6 16.76 -28.29 18.78
N VAL A 7 16.03 -27.23 18.44
CA VAL A 7 15.93 -26.73 17.07
C VAL A 7 16.71 -25.42 16.98
N PRO A 8 17.85 -25.39 16.28
CA PRO A 8 18.64 -24.17 16.14
C PRO A 8 17.85 -23.13 15.35
N PHE A 9 17.92 -21.88 15.79
CA PHE A 9 17.39 -20.75 15.04
C PHE A 9 18.25 -20.53 13.79
N GLN A 10 17.60 -20.40 12.63
CA GLN A 10 18.25 -20.04 11.39
C GLN A 10 17.99 -18.55 11.09
N PRO A 11 19.04 -17.70 11.08
CA PRO A 11 18.88 -16.29 10.76
C PRO A 11 18.46 -16.11 9.30
N LEU A 12 17.64 -15.07 9.07
CA LEU A 12 17.09 -14.78 7.74
C LEU A 12 18.13 -14.08 6.87
N ARG A 13 18.21 -14.49 5.61
CA ARG A 13 18.98 -13.84 4.56
C ARG A 13 18.10 -12.91 3.75
N ARG A 14 18.74 -12.11 2.91
CA ARG A 14 18.05 -11.26 1.93
C ARG A 14 17.07 -12.03 1.05
N THR A 15 17.44 -13.24 0.60
CA THR A 15 16.58 -14.10 -0.22
C THR A 15 15.30 -14.49 0.52
N ASP A 16 15.40 -14.79 1.82
CA ASP A 16 14.24 -15.16 2.65
C ASP A 16 13.33 -13.94 2.86
N LEU A 17 13.93 -12.76 3.03
CA LEU A 17 13.19 -11.50 3.11
C LEU A 17 12.53 -11.10 1.79
N ALA A 18 13.15 -11.41 0.64
CA ALA A 18 12.55 -11.18 -0.68
C ALA A 18 11.34 -12.09 -0.90
N GLU A 19 11.46 -13.37 -0.55
CA GLU A 19 10.33 -14.31 -0.60
C GLU A 19 9.20 -13.88 0.34
N LEU A 20 9.54 -13.45 1.56
CA LEU A 20 8.58 -12.90 2.49
C LEU A 20 7.89 -11.66 1.92
N ALA A 21 8.64 -10.73 1.33
CA ALA A 21 8.10 -9.53 0.72
C ALA A 21 7.12 -9.87 -0.41
N GLN A 22 7.45 -10.82 -1.27
CA GLN A 22 6.56 -11.29 -2.33
C GLN A 22 5.23 -11.79 -1.76
N ARG A 23 5.26 -12.70 -0.79
CA ARG A 23 4.05 -13.25 -0.14
C ARG A 23 3.20 -12.14 0.49
N ARG A 24 3.83 -11.14 1.12
CA ARG A 24 3.14 -10.00 1.73
C ARG A 24 2.50 -9.05 0.70
N LEU A 25 3.10 -8.92 -0.48
CA LEU A 25 2.52 -8.16 -1.59
C LEU A 25 1.35 -8.91 -2.23
N GLU A 26 1.45 -10.23 -2.39
CA GLU A 26 0.36 -11.08 -2.89
C GLU A 26 -0.86 -11.01 -1.97
N VAL A 27 -0.67 -11.14 -0.66
CA VAL A 27 -1.76 -10.98 0.32
C VAL A 27 -2.42 -9.60 0.19
N ARG A 28 -1.65 -8.52 -0.02
CA ARG A 28 -2.21 -7.18 -0.21
C ARG A 28 -2.96 -7.03 -1.53
N ARG A 29 -2.46 -7.62 -2.60
CA ARG A 29 -3.17 -7.69 -3.89
C ARG A 29 -4.54 -8.35 -3.71
N LEU A 30 -4.65 -9.38 -2.86
CA LEU A 30 -5.90 -10.09 -2.60
C LEU A 30 -6.83 -9.35 -1.62
N LEU A 31 -6.29 -8.70 -0.59
CA LEU A 31 -7.08 -8.14 0.50
C LEU A 31 -7.40 -6.64 0.36
N GLU A 32 -6.50 -5.85 -0.21
CA GLU A 32 -6.57 -4.39 -0.04
C GLU A 32 -7.25 -3.64 -1.19
N LEU A 33 -7.53 -4.24 -2.35
CA LEU A 33 -8.13 -3.50 -3.46
C LEU A 33 -9.03 -4.36 -4.36
N ASP A 34 -10.27 -4.60 -3.94
CA ASP A 34 -11.38 -5.02 -4.84
C ASP A 34 -11.61 -4.03 -6.01
N ARG A 35 -10.95 -2.86 -5.98
CA ARG A 35 -11.11 -1.76 -6.92
C ARG A 35 -9.93 -1.55 -7.87
N PHE A 36 -8.79 -2.21 -7.66
CA PHE A 36 -7.59 -1.95 -8.46
C PHE A 36 -6.77 -3.22 -8.71
N ALA A 37 -6.41 -3.43 -9.99
CA ALA A 37 -5.50 -4.49 -10.37
C ALA A 37 -4.05 -4.12 -10.02
N LEU A 38 -3.59 -4.53 -8.84
CA LEU A 38 -2.19 -4.38 -8.44
C LEU A 38 -1.31 -5.43 -9.13
N SER A 39 -0.23 -4.95 -9.71
CA SER A 39 0.88 -5.77 -10.22
C SER A 39 2.19 -5.08 -9.90
N TRP A 40 3.26 -5.86 -9.88
CA TRP A 40 4.60 -5.41 -9.53
C TRP A 40 5.57 -6.10 -10.49
N GLU A 41 6.71 -5.48 -10.75
CA GLU A 41 7.82 -6.15 -11.41
C GLU A 41 8.42 -7.21 -10.49
N ASP A 42 8.95 -8.29 -11.07
CA ASP A 42 9.59 -9.38 -10.33
C ASP A 42 10.81 -8.92 -9.50
N SER A 43 11.35 -7.74 -9.82
CA SER A 43 12.43 -7.08 -9.09
C SER A 43 12.00 -6.42 -7.78
N VAL A 44 10.70 -6.12 -7.61
CA VAL A 44 10.19 -5.34 -6.46
C VAL A 44 10.40 -6.06 -5.13
N PRO A 45 10.16 -7.38 -4.97
CA PRO A 45 10.42 -8.07 -3.72
C PRO A 45 11.89 -8.00 -3.28
N ASP A 46 12.83 -8.21 -4.20
CA ASP A 46 14.26 -8.07 -3.88
C ASP A 46 14.65 -6.62 -3.58
N TRP A 47 14.07 -5.66 -4.31
CA TRP A 47 14.26 -4.24 -4.02
C TRP A 47 13.76 -3.85 -2.62
N LEU A 48 12.63 -4.42 -2.16
CA LEU A 48 12.13 -4.24 -0.80
C LEU A 48 13.06 -4.88 0.22
N ALA A 49 13.50 -6.12 -0.02
CA ALA A 49 14.45 -6.81 0.85
C ALA A 49 15.79 -6.07 0.98
N GLY A 50 16.26 -5.44 -0.10
CA GLY A 50 17.50 -4.66 -0.10
C GLY A 50 17.50 -3.40 0.76
N ARG A 51 16.36 -3.04 1.38
CA ARG A 51 16.26 -1.92 2.33
C ARG A 51 16.41 -2.32 3.79
N ALA A 52 16.36 -3.62 4.07
CA ALA A 52 16.59 -4.13 5.40
C ALA A 52 18.07 -3.97 5.79
N GLU A 53 18.34 -3.95 7.09
CA GLU A 53 19.69 -3.93 7.60
C GLU A 53 20.24 -5.35 7.77
N TYR A 54 21.48 -5.55 7.35
CA TYR A 54 22.14 -6.85 7.39
C TYR A 54 23.47 -6.78 8.12
N GLU A 55 23.79 -7.83 8.86
CA GLU A 55 25.12 -8.01 9.44
C GLU A 55 26.17 -8.04 8.33
N TYR A 56 27.27 -7.30 8.53
CA TYR A 56 28.37 -7.22 7.58
C TYR A 56 28.99 -8.60 7.30
N VAL A 57 29.12 -9.42 8.33
CA VAL A 57 29.59 -10.80 8.23
C VAL A 57 28.39 -11.73 8.21
N GLY A 58 28.27 -12.55 7.17
CA GLY A 58 27.21 -13.56 7.06
C GLY A 58 25.91 -13.09 6.40
N GLY A 59 25.68 -11.77 6.27
CA GLY A 59 24.56 -11.23 5.49
C GLY A 59 23.18 -11.54 6.07
N TRP A 60 23.09 -11.58 7.40
CA TRP A 60 21.89 -11.90 8.14
C TRP A 60 21.08 -10.66 8.44
N ALA A 61 19.77 -10.71 8.28
CA ALA A 61 18.88 -9.62 8.61
C ALA A 61 18.91 -9.34 10.13
N ILE A 62 19.28 -8.13 10.50
CA ILE A 62 19.46 -7.72 11.91
C ILE A 62 18.11 -7.72 12.64
N GLU A 63 17.08 -7.17 12.01
CA GLU A 63 15.71 -7.13 12.56
C GLU A 63 14.82 -8.28 12.08
N GLY A 64 15.34 -9.15 11.22
CA GLY A 64 14.62 -10.27 10.64
C GLY A 64 13.33 -9.86 9.89
N ALA A 65 12.29 -10.68 10.01
CA ALA A 65 11.05 -10.53 9.25
C ALA A 65 10.25 -9.26 9.58
N LYS A 66 10.44 -8.69 10.78
CA LYS A 66 9.67 -7.53 11.26
C LYS A 66 9.93 -6.28 10.42
N GLU A 67 11.17 -6.12 9.95
CA GLU A 67 11.58 -4.94 9.19
C GLU A 67 10.85 -4.85 7.84
N ILE A 68 10.59 -6.00 7.21
CA ILE A 68 9.89 -6.08 5.92
C ILE A 68 8.49 -5.50 5.99
N ASP A 69 7.74 -5.75 7.07
CA ASP A 69 6.41 -5.17 7.22
C ASP A 69 6.47 -3.63 7.32
N THR A 70 7.51 -3.10 7.96
CA THR A 70 7.76 -1.65 8.07
C THR A 70 8.15 -1.05 6.72
N ILE A 71 9.04 -1.72 5.99
CA ILE A 71 9.49 -1.33 4.64
C ILE A 71 8.31 -1.30 3.66
N ILE A 72 7.48 -2.35 3.64
CA ILE A 72 6.28 -2.41 2.79
C ILE A 72 5.29 -1.31 3.18
N SER A 73 5.10 -1.06 4.47
CA SER A 73 4.20 0.01 4.93
C SER A 73 4.66 1.38 4.42
N ARG A 74 5.97 1.64 4.50
CA ARG A 74 6.59 2.91 4.08
C ARG A 74 6.54 3.12 2.57
N HIS A 75 6.88 2.11 1.79
CA HIS A 75 7.09 2.26 0.34
C HIS A 75 5.90 1.86 -0.52
N VAL A 76 5.07 0.94 -0.05
CA VAL A 76 3.94 0.41 -0.82
C VAL A 76 2.63 0.92 -0.24
N THR A 77 2.35 0.63 1.03
CA THR A 77 1.03 0.93 1.63
C THR A 77 0.75 2.42 1.65
N ARG A 78 1.74 3.24 2.05
CA ARG A 78 1.61 4.70 2.05
C ARG A 78 1.36 5.26 0.65
N ALA A 79 2.15 4.82 -0.33
CA ALA A 79 2.03 5.26 -1.72
C ALA A 79 0.66 4.87 -2.32
N LEU A 80 0.20 3.65 -2.07
CA LEU A 80 -1.13 3.19 -2.50
C LEU A 80 -2.25 4.02 -1.87
N ARG A 81 -2.16 4.34 -0.58
CA ARG A 81 -3.16 5.19 0.09
C ARG A 81 -3.15 6.62 -0.46
N GLU A 82 -1.98 7.19 -0.74
CA GLU A 82 -1.83 8.52 -1.34
C GLU A 82 -2.42 8.54 -2.76
N TRP A 83 -2.12 7.53 -3.56
CA TRP A 83 -2.67 7.36 -4.90
C TRP A 83 -4.19 7.15 -4.90
N ALA A 84 -4.70 6.30 -4.01
CA ALA A 84 -6.14 6.09 -3.88
C ALA A 84 -6.87 7.39 -3.52
N ARG A 85 -6.29 8.23 -2.66
CA ARG A 85 -6.83 9.56 -2.36
C ARG A 85 -6.78 10.51 -3.57
N SER A 86 -5.71 10.50 -4.35
CA SER A 86 -5.60 11.35 -5.55
C SER A 86 -6.54 10.91 -6.67
N LYS A 87 -6.86 9.62 -6.76
CA LYS A 87 -7.88 9.10 -7.70
C LYS A 87 -9.31 9.34 -7.21
N ALA A 88 -9.53 9.42 -5.89
CA ALA A 88 -10.83 9.78 -5.32
C ALA A 88 -11.22 11.27 -5.51
N LEU A 89 -10.28 12.14 -5.88
CA LEU A 89 -10.55 13.49 -6.41
C LEU A 89 -10.09 13.52 -7.89
N PRO A 90 -10.93 13.13 -8.87
CA PRO A 90 -11.90 14.05 -9.46
C PRO A 90 -13.14 13.36 -10.09
N GLU A 91 -14.19 13.08 -9.32
CA GLU A 91 -15.53 12.79 -9.88
C GLU A 91 -16.56 13.89 -9.58
N ARG A 92 -16.22 14.90 -8.76
CA ARG A 92 -17.15 16.01 -8.43
C ARG A 92 -17.25 17.11 -9.49
N GLU A 93 -16.37 17.12 -10.52
CA GLU A 93 -16.32 18.21 -11.52
C GLU A 93 -16.80 17.82 -12.93
N ARG A 94 -17.50 16.69 -13.09
CA ARG A 94 -18.09 16.30 -14.39
C ARG A 94 -19.61 16.32 -14.40
N HIS A 95 -20.23 17.22 -13.65
CA HIS A 95 -21.60 17.64 -13.97
C HIS A 95 -21.54 18.92 -14.81
N PRO A 96 -21.82 18.85 -16.13
CA PRO A 96 -22.08 20.07 -16.88
C PRO A 96 -23.42 20.63 -16.39
N GLN A 97 -23.36 21.64 -15.51
CA GLN A 97 -24.48 22.51 -15.24
C GLN A 97 -24.73 23.37 -16.48
N HIS A 98 -25.49 22.83 -17.44
CA HIS A 98 -26.08 23.64 -18.50
C HIS A 98 -27.48 24.08 -18.10
N ARG A 99 -27.68 25.42 -18.20
CA ARG A 99 -28.90 26.24 -18.17
C ARG A 99 -29.42 26.63 -16.77
N GLY A 100 -29.52 27.91 -16.41
CA GLY A 100 -29.44 29.13 -17.20
C GLY A 100 -29.03 30.36 -16.39
N LEU A 101 -28.20 31.18 -17.02
CA LEU A 101 -28.26 32.65 -16.95
C LEU A 101 -29.68 33.05 -17.43
N SER A 102 -30.39 34.06 -16.93
CA SER A 102 -30.06 35.18 -16.06
C SER A 102 -31.34 36.03 -15.82
N LEU A 103 -31.26 36.93 -14.83
CA LEU A 103 -32.04 38.18 -14.69
C LEU A 103 -33.51 38.12 -14.25
N GLY A 104 -33.78 38.79 -13.12
CA GLY A 104 -34.83 39.81 -13.10
C GLY A 104 -35.92 39.67 -12.03
N ALA A 105 -35.82 40.55 -11.03
CA ALA A 105 -36.93 41.34 -10.48
C ALA A 105 -38.02 40.68 -9.60
N THR A 106 -37.91 40.99 -8.30
CA THR A 106 -38.89 41.71 -7.46
C THR A 106 -40.27 41.11 -7.13
N LEU A 107 -40.54 41.08 -5.82
CA LEU A 107 -41.82 40.90 -5.11
C LEU A 107 -43.00 41.73 -5.66
N ARG A 108 -44.21 41.13 -5.71
CA ARG A 108 -45.49 41.65 -5.17
C ARG A 108 -46.65 40.66 -5.40
N GLY A 109 -47.53 40.53 -4.42
CA GLY A 109 -48.75 39.72 -4.50
C GLY A 109 -49.93 40.43 -5.16
N ALA A 110 -50.96 39.65 -5.49
CA ALA A 110 -52.37 40.07 -5.56
C ALA A 110 -53.25 38.80 -5.65
N ALA A 111 -54.34 38.80 -4.88
CA ALA A 111 -55.39 37.78 -4.87
C ALA A 111 -56.37 37.95 -6.05
N PRO A 112 -57.33 37.03 -6.20
CA PRO A 112 -58.73 37.38 -6.42
C PRO A 112 -59.58 37.23 -5.15
#